data_AF-A0A5Y1V9T7-F1
#
_entry.id   AF-A0A5Y1V9T7-F1
#
_cell.length_a   1.000
_cell.length_b   1.000
_cell.length_c   1.000
_cell.angle_alpha   90.00
_cell.angle_beta   90.00
_cell.angle_gamma   90.00
#
_symmetry.space_group_name_H-M   'P 1'
#
loop_
_entity.id
_entity.type
_entity.pdbx_description
1 polymer ?
#
loop_
_entity_poly.entity_id
_entity_poly.type
_entity_poly.pdbx_seq_one_letter_code
_entity_poly.pdbx_strand_id
1 'polypeptide(L)'
;MAVTNVAELNALVERVKKAQREYASFTQEQVDKIFRAAALAAADARIPLAKMAVAESGMGIVEDKVIKNHFASEYIYNAYKDEKTCGVLSEDDTFGTITIAEPIGIICGIVPTTNPTSTAIFKSLISLKTRNAIIFSPHPRAKEATNKAADIVLQAAIAAGAPKDLIGWIDQPSVELSNALMHHPDINLILATGGPGMVKAAYSSGKPAIGVGAGNTPVVIDETADIKRAVASVLMSKTFDNGVICASEQSVVVVDSVYDAVRERFASHGGYMLQGQELKAVQNVILKNGALNAAIVGQPAYKIAELAGFSVPETTKILIGEVTVVDESEPFAHEKLSPTLAMYRAKDFEEAVEKAEKLVAMGGIGHTSCLYTDQDNQPERVAYFGQMMKTARILINTPASQGGIGDLYNFKLAPSLTLGCGSWGGNSISENVGPKHLINKKTVAKRAENMLWHKLPKSIYFRRGSLPIALDEVITDGHKRALIVTDRFLFNNGYADQITSVLKAAGVETEVFFEVEADPTLSVVRKGAELANSFKPDVIIALGGGSPMDAAK
;
A
#
# COMPACT_ATOMS: atom_id res chain seq x y z
N MET A 1 -36.04 -11.36 2.17
CA MET A 1 -36.13 -11.72 3.60
C MET A 1 -35.22 -10.76 4.34
N ALA A 2 -35.74 -10.06 5.35
CA ALA A 2 -34.91 -9.16 6.15
C ALA A 2 -33.89 -9.97 6.97
N VAL A 3 -32.71 -9.42 7.20
CA VAL A 3 -31.63 -10.00 8.00
C VAL A 3 -31.56 -9.29 9.35
N THR A 4 -32.12 -9.95 10.35
CA THR A 4 -32.32 -9.45 11.72
C THR A 4 -31.73 -10.37 12.78
N ASN A 5 -31.38 -11.61 12.42
CA ASN A 5 -30.78 -12.61 13.29
C ASN A 5 -29.76 -13.48 12.55
N VAL A 6 -29.00 -14.29 13.28
CA VAL A 6 -27.89 -15.10 12.75
C VAL A 6 -28.38 -16.16 11.75
N ALA A 7 -29.57 -16.72 11.93
CA ALA A 7 -30.12 -17.71 10.99
C ALA A 7 -30.41 -17.09 9.61
N GLU A 8 -31.00 -15.89 9.61
CA GLU A 8 -31.25 -15.12 8.37
C GLU A 8 -29.94 -14.66 7.73
N LEU A 9 -28.94 -14.30 8.53
CA LEU A 9 -27.60 -13.95 8.04
C LEU A 9 -26.95 -15.15 7.33
N ASN A 10 -26.98 -16.34 7.93
CA ASN A 10 -26.43 -17.55 7.31
C ASN A 10 -27.19 -17.89 6.02
N ALA A 11 -28.52 -17.73 6.00
CA ALA A 11 -29.32 -17.92 4.80
C ALA A 11 -28.99 -16.88 3.70
N LEU A 12 -28.67 -15.63 4.06
CA LEU A 12 -28.16 -14.63 3.13
C LEU A 12 -26.81 -15.06 2.56
N VAL A 13 -25.85 -15.43 3.40
CA VAL A 13 -24.51 -15.85 2.96
C VAL A 13 -24.58 -17.01 1.97
N GLU A 14 -25.45 -18.00 2.22
CA GLU A 14 -25.63 -19.12 1.31
C GLU A 14 -26.21 -18.73 -0.07
N ARG A 15 -27.10 -17.73 -0.14
CA ARG A 15 -27.57 -17.19 -1.42
C ARG A 15 -26.46 -16.43 -2.16
N VAL A 16 -25.75 -15.57 -1.43
CA VAL A 16 -24.64 -14.76 -1.95
C VAL A 16 -23.51 -15.65 -2.48
N LYS A 17 -23.20 -16.75 -1.79
CA LYS A 17 -22.23 -17.76 -2.21
C LYS A 17 -22.59 -18.41 -3.55
N LYS A 18 -23.86 -18.75 -3.77
CA LYS A 18 -24.34 -19.31 -5.04
C LYS A 18 -24.21 -18.26 -6.16
N ALA A 19 -24.63 -17.03 -5.90
CA ALA A 19 -24.49 -15.91 -6.83
C ALA A 19 -23.02 -15.64 -7.21
N GLN A 20 -22.10 -15.66 -6.23
CA GLN A 20 -20.68 -15.44 -6.46
C GLN A 20 -20.07 -16.54 -7.35
N ARG A 21 -20.42 -17.80 -7.12
CA ARG A 21 -19.94 -18.93 -7.93
C ARG A 21 -20.37 -18.81 -9.39
N GLU A 22 -21.60 -18.38 -9.64
CA GLU A 22 -22.07 -18.08 -11.00
C GLU A 22 -21.28 -16.91 -11.59
N TYR A 23 -21.15 -15.81 -10.85
CA TYR A 23 -20.50 -14.59 -11.32
C TYR A 23 -19.00 -14.74 -11.60
N ALA A 24 -18.31 -15.66 -10.91
CA ALA A 24 -16.90 -15.96 -11.13
C ALA A 24 -16.60 -16.42 -12.58
N SER A 25 -17.59 -17.01 -13.26
CA SER A 25 -17.48 -17.51 -14.63
C SER A 25 -17.69 -16.45 -15.73
N PHE A 26 -18.08 -15.23 -15.37
CA PHE A 26 -18.40 -14.18 -16.34
C PHE A 26 -17.15 -13.68 -17.07
N THR A 27 -17.31 -13.31 -18.33
CA THR A 27 -16.25 -12.69 -19.14
C THR A 27 -15.98 -11.25 -18.70
N GLN A 28 -14.84 -10.70 -19.12
CA GLN A 28 -14.51 -9.29 -18.86
C GLN A 28 -15.60 -8.36 -19.41
N GLU A 29 -16.14 -8.62 -20.62
CA GLU A 29 -17.17 -7.74 -21.18
C GLU A 29 -18.48 -7.78 -20.39
N GLN A 30 -18.87 -8.95 -19.89
CA GLN A 30 -20.06 -9.08 -19.04
C GLN A 30 -19.89 -8.31 -17.72
N VAL A 31 -18.73 -8.46 -17.08
CA VAL A 31 -18.37 -7.74 -15.85
C VAL A 31 -18.36 -6.24 -16.08
N ASP A 32 -17.77 -5.77 -17.19
CA ASP A 32 -17.64 -4.35 -17.49
C ASP A 32 -19.00 -3.70 -17.81
N LYS A 33 -19.89 -4.43 -18.48
CA LYS A 33 -21.28 -4.02 -18.70
C LYS A 33 -22.02 -3.81 -17.38
N ILE A 34 -21.88 -4.77 -16.45
CA ILE A 34 -22.49 -4.70 -15.11
C ILE A 34 -21.91 -3.54 -14.31
N PHE A 35 -20.57 -3.40 -14.31
CA PHE A 35 -19.86 -2.33 -13.62
C PHE A 35 -20.31 -0.94 -14.10
N ARG A 36 -20.44 -0.75 -15.41
CA ARG A 36 -20.94 0.50 -16.00
C ARG A 36 -22.37 0.80 -15.57
N ALA A 37 -23.29 -0.16 -15.71
CA ALA A 37 -24.71 0.05 -15.38
C ALA A 37 -24.89 0.39 -13.89
N ALA A 38 -24.20 -0.34 -13.02
CA ALA A 38 -24.17 -0.08 -11.58
C ALA A 38 -23.65 1.32 -11.23
N ALA A 39 -22.54 1.74 -11.85
CA ALA A 39 -21.95 3.06 -11.59
C ALA A 39 -22.88 4.20 -12.03
N LEU A 40 -23.48 4.11 -13.21
CA LEU A 40 -24.40 5.13 -13.72
C LEU A 40 -25.67 5.24 -12.85
N ALA A 41 -26.25 4.11 -12.44
CA ALA A 41 -27.41 4.13 -11.55
C ALA A 41 -27.10 4.78 -10.18
N ALA A 42 -25.91 4.50 -9.63
CA ALA A 42 -25.46 5.15 -8.40
C ALA A 42 -25.23 6.66 -8.59
N ALA A 43 -24.67 7.07 -9.74
CA ALA A 43 -24.47 8.47 -10.08
C ALA A 43 -25.81 9.21 -10.23
N ASP A 44 -26.82 8.61 -10.88
CA ASP A 44 -28.17 9.17 -11.01
C ASP A 44 -28.88 9.31 -9.66
N ALA A 45 -28.67 8.35 -8.76
CA ALA A 45 -29.25 8.34 -7.42
C ALA A 45 -28.50 9.21 -6.38
N ARG A 46 -27.44 9.94 -6.79
CA ARG A 46 -26.58 10.70 -5.86
C ARG A 46 -27.33 11.68 -4.94
N ILE A 47 -28.36 12.36 -5.46
CA ILE A 47 -29.17 13.35 -4.74
C ILE A 47 -30.09 12.70 -3.70
N PRO A 48 -30.99 11.76 -4.06
CA PRO A 48 -31.84 11.12 -3.07
C PRO A 48 -31.05 10.37 -1.99
N LEU A 49 -29.94 9.72 -2.35
CA LEU A 49 -29.06 9.04 -1.39
C LEU A 49 -28.38 10.02 -0.42
N ALA A 50 -27.92 11.17 -0.92
CA ALA A 50 -27.34 12.21 -0.07
C ALA A 50 -28.34 12.76 0.95
N LYS A 51 -29.57 13.07 0.50
CA LYS A 51 -30.65 13.53 1.38
C LYS A 51 -30.99 12.51 2.45
N MET A 52 -31.09 11.23 2.07
CA MET A 52 -31.37 10.13 3.00
C MET A 52 -30.27 9.99 4.05
N ALA A 53 -29.00 10.03 3.62
CA ALA A 53 -27.88 9.94 4.54
C ALA A 53 -27.85 11.10 5.55
N VAL A 54 -28.05 12.35 5.11
CA VAL A 54 -28.13 13.49 6.04
C VAL A 54 -29.32 13.36 7.00
N ALA A 55 -30.49 13.01 6.49
CA ALA A 55 -31.71 12.90 7.31
C ALA A 55 -31.62 11.79 8.37
N GLU A 56 -31.10 10.62 8.00
CA GLU A 56 -30.99 9.48 8.92
C GLU A 56 -29.87 9.68 9.95
N SER A 57 -28.70 10.13 9.49
CA SER A 57 -27.52 10.24 10.35
C SER A 57 -27.47 11.54 11.14
N GLY A 58 -28.14 12.60 10.68
CA GLY A 58 -28.09 13.94 11.25
C GLY A 58 -26.71 14.60 11.15
N MET A 59 -25.90 14.22 10.16
CA MET A 59 -24.53 14.75 9.97
C MET A 59 -24.25 15.13 8.53
N GLY A 60 -23.43 16.17 8.37
CA GLY A 60 -22.91 16.61 7.09
C GLY A 60 -23.85 17.52 6.30
N ILE A 61 -23.54 17.69 5.02
CA ILE A 61 -24.20 18.63 4.11
C ILE A 61 -24.68 17.84 2.88
N VAL A 62 -25.92 18.10 2.43
CA VAL A 62 -26.54 17.33 1.33
C VAL A 62 -25.71 17.48 0.05
N GLU A 63 -25.33 18.71 -0.30
CA GLU A 63 -24.55 19.05 -1.48
C GLU A 63 -23.19 18.34 -1.49
N ASP A 64 -22.51 18.28 -0.34
CA ASP A 64 -21.23 17.61 -0.24
C ASP A 64 -21.37 16.09 -0.30
N LYS A 65 -22.43 15.52 0.29
CA LYS A 65 -22.74 14.09 0.11
C LYS A 65 -23.13 13.75 -1.33
N VAL A 66 -23.71 14.68 -2.08
CA VAL A 66 -23.93 14.53 -3.53
C VAL A 66 -22.59 14.39 -4.25
N ILE A 67 -21.63 15.28 -3.95
CA ILE A 67 -20.28 15.23 -4.51
C ILE A 67 -19.59 13.90 -4.14
N LYS A 68 -19.71 13.45 -2.89
CA LYS A 68 -19.15 12.16 -2.43
C LYS A 68 -19.75 10.96 -3.14
N ASN A 69 -21.07 10.95 -3.35
CA ASN A 69 -21.73 9.88 -4.09
C ASN A 69 -21.31 9.87 -5.57
N HIS A 70 -21.15 11.06 -6.17
CA HIS A 70 -20.65 11.20 -7.54
C HIS A 70 -19.20 10.71 -7.66
N PHE A 71 -18.33 11.09 -6.71
CA PHE A 71 -16.97 10.55 -6.63
C PHE A 71 -16.96 9.03 -6.51
N ALA A 72 -17.75 8.48 -5.57
CA ALA A 72 -17.82 7.04 -5.35
C ALA A 72 -18.39 6.24 -6.54
N SER A 73 -19.06 6.90 -7.49
CA SER A 73 -19.64 6.28 -8.67
C SER A 73 -18.81 6.55 -9.91
N GLU A 74 -18.87 7.77 -10.44
CA GLU A 74 -18.33 8.10 -11.77
C GLU A 74 -16.80 8.17 -11.80
N TYR A 75 -16.16 8.70 -10.75
CA TYR A 75 -14.69 8.70 -10.67
C TYR A 75 -14.15 7.28 -10.52
N ILE A 76 -14.76 6.47 -9.65
CA ILE A 76 -14.41 5.04 -9.49
C ILE A 76 -14.60 4.27 -10.80
N TYR A 77 -15.71 4.51 -11.52
CA TYR A 77 -15.92 3.90 -12.82
C TYR A 77 -14.84 4.29 -13.83
N ASN A 78 -14.56 5.59 -13.97
CA ASN A 78 -13.59 6.06 -14.94
C ASN A 78 -12.17 5.59 -14.66
N ALA A 79 -11.77 5.50 -13.40
CA ALA A 79 -10.45 5.00 -13.02
C ALA A 79 -10.25 3.51 -13.33
N TYR A 80 -11.31 2.70 -13.25
CA TYR A 80 -11.19 1.24 -13.29
C TYR A 80 -11.91 0.55 -14.45
N LYS A 81 -12.61 1.29 -15.33
CA LYS A 81 -13.37 0.70 -16.45
C LYS A 81 -12.50 -0.20 -17.34
N ASP A 82 -11.25 0.19 -17.58
CA ASP A 82 -10.33 -0.52 -18.47
C ASP A 82 -9.39 -1.49 -17.73
N GLU A 83 -9.47 -1.60 -16.40
CA GLU A 83 -8.61 -2.51 -15.64
C GLU A 83 -8.99 -3.97 -15.93
N LYS A 84 -8.01 -4.79 -16.34
CA LYS A 84 -8.21 -6.22 -16.57
C LYS A 84 -8.31 -6.95 -15.24
N THR A 85 -9.44 -7.60 -15.01
CA THR A 85 -9.77 -8.29 -13.74
C THR A 85 -10.23 -9.73 -13.96
N CYS A 86 -10.27 -10.20 -15.21
CA CYS A 86 -10.73 -11.53 -15.62
C CYS A 86 -9.65 -12.28 -16.43
N GLY A 87 -9.56 -13.60 -16.18
CA GLY A 87 -8.66 -14.48 -16.94
C GLY A 87 -7.18 -14.13 -16.79
N VAL A 88 -6.41 -14.31 -17.86
CA VAL A 88 -4.97 -14.05 -17.91
C VAL A 88 -4.71 -12.54 -17.78
N LEU A 89 -4.04 -12.10 -16.72
CA LEU A 89 -3.60 -10.73 -16.53
C LEU A 89 -2.32 -10.40 -17.32
N SER A 90 -1.36 -11.32 -17.31
CA SER A 90 -0.09 -11.19 -18.02
C SER A 90 0.48 -12.56 -18.39
N GLU A 91 1.24 -12.61 -19.48
CA GLU A 91 2.00 -13.78 -19.91
C GLU A 91 3.42 -13.34 -20.26
N ASP A 92 4.41 -14.08 -19.77
CA ASP A 92 5.82 -13.93 -20.06
C ASP A 92 6.29 -15.23 -20.71
N ASP A 93 6.30 -15.24 -22.04
CA ASP A 93 6.72 -16.40 -22.82
C ASP A 93 8.22 -16.69 -22.68
N THR A 94 9.02 -15.68 -22.36
CA THR A 94 10.49 -15.83 -22.23
C THR A 94 10.84 -16.61 -20.97
N PHE A 95 10.22 -16.25 -19.85
CA PHE A 95 10.41 -16.95 -18.57
C PHE A 95 9.34 -18.03 -18.31
N GLY A 96 8.40 -18.21 -19.24
CA GLY A 96 7.38 -19.25 -19.20
C GLY A 96 6.36 -19.08 -18.08
N THR A 97 5.97 -17.85 -17.72
CA THR A 97 5.02 -17.59 -16.63
C THR A 97 3.72 -16.95 -17.12
N ILE A 98 2.58 -17.32 -16.52
CA ILE A 98 1.27 -16.73 -16.78
C ILE A 98 0.66 -16.31 -15.45
N THR A 99 0.16 -15.08 -15.34
CA THR A 99 -0.59 -14.60 -14.17
C THR A 99 -2.08 -14.57 -14.50
N ILE A 100 -2.92 -15.22 -13.69
CA ILE A 100 -4.37 -15.31 -13.88
C ILE A 100 -5.09 -14.67 -12.69
N ALA A 101 -6.11 -13.86 -12.95
CA ALA A 101 -6.96 -13.24 -11.93
C ALA A 101 -8.03 -14.21 -11.44
N GLU A 102 -8.09 -14.39 -10.13
CA GLU A 102 -9.14 -15.12 -9.43
C GLU A 102 -9.88 -14.18 -8.46
N PRO A 103 -11.23 -14.13 -8.46
CA PRO A 103 -11.96 -13.42 -7.41
C PRO A 103 -11.60 -13.99 -6.03
N ILE A 104 -11.64 -13.14 -5.00
CA ILE A 104 -11.44 -13.58 -3.63
C ILE A 104 -12.63 -14.43 -3.12
N GLY A 105 -13.85 -14.12 -3.55
CA GLY A 105 -15.07 -14.79 -3.13
C GLY A 105 -16.09 -13.82 -2.56
N ILE A 106 -16.50 -14.02 -1.29
CA ILE A 106 -17.46 -13.16 -0.60
C ILE A 106 -16.72 -12.19 0.32
N ILE A 107 -17.02 -10.89 0.16
CA ILE A 107 -16.45 -9.80 0.94
C ILE A 107 -17.43 -9.36 2.03
N CYS A 108 -16.95 -9.20 3.25
CA CYS A 108 -17.66 -8.48 4.31
C CYS A 108 -17.32 -6.99 4.24
N GLY A 109 -18.31 -6.15 3.92
CA GLY A 109 -18.15 -4.70 3.83
C GLY A 109 -18.67 -3.99 5.08
N ILE A 110 -17.78 -3.58 5.98
CA ILE A 110 -18.16 -2.73 7.12
C ILE A 110 -18.30 -1.27 6.64
N VAL A 111 -19.39 -0.60 7.00
CA VAL A 111 -19.69 0.76 6.51
C VAL A 111 -19.84 1.74 7.69
N PRO A 112 -19.14 2.89 7.68
CA PRO A 112 -19.22 3.87 8.77
C PRO A 112 -20.46 4.78 8.65
N THR A 113 -20.83 5.42 9.75
CA THR A 113 -21.94 6.39 9.74
C THR A 113 -21.65 7.69 8.98
N THR A 114 -20.37 8.05 8.79
CA THR A 114 -19.94 9.32 8.16
C THR A 114 -20.09 9.32 6.65
N ASN A 115 -19.81 8.17 6.02
CA ASN A 115 -19.77 7.97 4.58
C ASN A 115 -20.68 6.79 4.15
N PRO A 116 -21.95 6.71 4.58
CA PRO A 116 -22.73 5.48 4.50
C PRO A 116 -23.00 5.06 3.05
N THR A 117 -23.55 5.97 2.25
CA THR A 117 -23.95 5.74 0.86
C THR A 117 -22.74 5.66 -0.06
N SER A 118 -21.82 6.62 0.02
CA SER A 118 -20.64 6.68 -0.83
C SER A 118 -19.71 5.46 -0.64
N THR A 119 -19.52 4.98 0.60
CA THR A 119 -18.71 3.77 0.84
C THR A 119 -19.41 2.50 0.35
N ALA A 120 -20.74 2.40 0.49
CA ALA A 120 -21.50 1.28 -0.05
C ALA A 120 -21.41 1.21 -1.59
N ILE A 121 -21.54 2.37 -2.27
CA ILE A 121 -21.37 2.47 -3.72
C ILE A 121 -19.95 2.04 -4.11
N PHE A 122 -18.93 2.69 -3.54
CA PHE A 122 -17.52 2.40 -3.84
C PHE A 122 -17.20 0.91 -3.70
N LYS A 123 -17.51 0.31 -2.53
CA LYS A 123 -17.21 -1.10 -2.26
C LYS A 123 -18.00 -2.05 -3.16
N SER A 124 -19.25 -1.73 -3.48
CA SER A 124 -20.05 -2.53 -4.42
C SER A 124 -19.40 -2.51 -5.80
N LEU A 125 -19.04 -1.33 -6.31
CA LEU A 125 -18.46 -1.16 -7.64
C LEU A 125 -17.14 -1.92 -7.80
N ILE A 126 -16.20 -1.77 -6.86
CA ILE A 126 -14.92 -2.48 -6.97
C ILE A 126 -15.07 -3.99 -6.76
N SER A 127 -16.06 -4.45 -5.98
CA SER A 127 -16.37 -5.88 -5.82
C SER A 127 -16.98 -6.48 -7.09
N LEU A 128 -17.93 -5.75 -7.73
CA LEU A 128 -18.52 -6.14 -9.00
C LEU A 128 -17.47 -6.24 -10.11
N LYS A 129 -16.58 -5.24 -10.22
CA LYS A 129 -15.49 -5.20 -11.21
C LYS A 129 -14.52 -6.38 -11.06
N THR A 130 -14.48 -7.03 -9.90
CA THR A 130 -13.53 -8.10 -9.58
C THR A 130 -14.18 -9.47 -9.42
N ARG A 131 -15.44 -9.63 -9.86
CA ARG A 131 -16.21 -10.89 -9.78
C ARG A 131 -16.44 -11.40 -8.36
N ASN A 132 -16.40 -10.50 -7.37
CA ASN A 132 -16.70 -10.81 -5.99
C ASN A 132 -18.16 -10.51 -5.67
N ALA A 133 -18.67 -11.21 -4.66
CA ALA A 133 -19.90 -10.82 -3.99
C ALA A 133 -19.59 -10.04 -2.72
N ILE A 134 -20.52 -9.23 -2.23
CA ILE A 134 -20.31 -8.43 -1.03
C ILE A 134 -21.54 -8.42 -0.13
N ILE A 135 -21.32 -8.51 1.18
CA ILE A 135 -22.35 -8.38 2.22
C ILE A 135 -22.00 -7.22 3.11
N PHE A 136 -22.90 -6.24 3.22
CA PHE A 136 -22.68 -5.04 4.02
C PHE A 136 -23.13 -5.21 5.48
N SER A 137 -22.29 -4.73 6.38
CA SER A 137 -22.63 -4.50 7.79
C SER A 137 -22.68 -2.98 8.03
N PRO A 138 -23.87 -2.35 7.93
CA PRO A 138 -24.00 -0.92 8.11
C PRO A 138 -23.85 -0.50 9.58
N HIS A 139 -23.41 0.74 9.80
CA HIS A 139 -23.53 1.35 11.12
C HIS A 139 -25.02 1.60 11.47
N PRO A 140 -25.49 1.31 12.70
CA PRO A 140 -26.91 1.42 13.07
C PRO A 140 -27.55 2.80 12.83
N ARG A 141 -26.75 3.88 12.93
CA ARG A 141 -27.17 5.28 12.70
C ARG A 141 -27.37 5.66 11.22
N ALA A 142 -27.02 4.79 10.29
CA ALA A 142 -27.08 5.08 8.85
C ALA A 142 -27.41 3.83 8.00
N LYS A 143 -28.18 2.90 8.56
CA LYS A 143 -28.43 1.58 7.97
C LYS A 143 -29.36 1.67 6.77
N GLU A 144 -30.40 2.50 6.82
CA GLU A 144 -31.37 2.64 5.75
C GLU A 144 -30.70 3.26 4.52
N ALA A 145 -29.91 4.32 4.71
CA ALA A 145 -29.16 4.97 3.64
C ALA A 145 -28.12 4.03 3.02
N THR A 146 -27.37 3.29 3.86
CA THR A 146 -26.37 2.30 3.38
C THR A 146 -27.04 1.20 2.56
N ASN A 147 -28.10 0.59 3.10
CA ASN A 147 -28.81 -0.52 2.46
C ASN A 147 -29.50 -0.04 1.18
N LYS A 148 -30.03 1.19 1.16
CA LYS A 148 -30.62 1.75 -0.06
C LYS A 148 -29.61 1.97 -1.17
N ALA A 149 -28.39 2.42 -0.85
CA ALA A 149 -27.32 2.54 -1.82
C ALA A 149 -26.91 1.16 -2.39
N ALA A 150 -26.78 0.15 -1.52
CA ALA A 150 -26.47 -1.22 -1.94
C ALA A 150 -27.58 -1.82 -2.83
N ASP A 151 -28.85 -1.59 -2.49
CA ASP A 151 -30.01 -2.00 -3.29
C ASP A 151 -29.99 -1.38 -4.69
N ILE A 152 -29.78 -0.06 -4.81
CA ILE A 152 -29.74 0.61 -6.12
C ILE A 152 -28.64 0.02 -7.02
N VAL A 153 -27.46 -0.19 -6.45
CA VAL A 153 -26.34 -0.80 -7.19
C VAL A 153 -26.66 -2.24 -7.60
N LEU A 154 -27.26 -3.03 -6.70
CA LEU A 154 -27.67 -4.40 -6.98
C LEU A 154 -28.72 -4.48 -8.09
N GLN A 155 -29.79 -3.70 -8.02
CA GLN A 155 -30.85 -3.74 -9.03
C GLN A 155 -30.33 -3.38 -10.42
N ALA A 156 -29.44 -2.38 -10.50
CA ALA A 156 -28.79 -2.00 -11.75
C ALA A 156 -27.86 -3.10 -12.27
N ALA A 157 -27.10 -3.75 -11.38
CA ALA A 157 -26.26 -4.89 -11.74
C ALA A 157 -27.10 -6.05 -12.29
N ILE A 158 -28.22 -6.39 -11.62
CA ILE A 158 -29.14 -7.45 -12.06
C ILE A 158 -29.74 -7.13 -13.44
N ALA A 159 -30.20 -5.89 -13.63
CA ALA A 159 -30.74 -5.44 -14.92
C ALA A 159 -29.71 -5.54 -16.06
N ALA A 160 -28.42 -5.44 -15.75
CA ALA A 160 -27.32 -5.61 -16.70
C ALA A 160 -26.91 -7.08 -16.94
N GLY A 161 -27.36 -8.01 -16.09
CA GLY A 161 -27.12 -9.44 -16.21
C GLY A 161 -26.45 -10.10 -14.99
N ALA A 162 -26.26 -9.39 -13.87
CA ALA A 162 -25.66 -9.96 -12.67
C ALA A 162 -26.61 -10.95 -11.95
N PRO A 163 -26.08 -11.95 -11.22
CA PRO A 163 -26.89 -12.80 -10.35
C PRO A 163 -27.61 -12.01 -9.24
N LYS A 164 -28.81 -12.46 -8.86
CA LYS A 164 -29.75 -11.70 -8.00
C LYS A 164 -29.25 -11.37 -6.59
N ASP A 165 -28.47 -12.24 -5.98
CA ASP A 165 -28.02 -12.11 -4.58
C ASP A 165 -26.55 -11.69 -4.47
N LEU A 166 -25.97 -11.07 -5.51
CA LEU A 166 -24.53 -10.76 -5.53
C LEU A 166 -24.11 -9.69 -4.51
N ILE A 167 -25.06 -8.85 -4.10
CA ILE A 167 -24.90 -7.86 -3.03
C ILE A 167 -25.95 -8.15 -1.96
N GLY A 168 -25.54 -8.21 -0.71
CA GLY A 168 -26.41 -8.38 0.45
C GLY A 168 -26.10 -7.36 1.54
N TRP A 169 -26.95 -7.30 2.56
CA TRP A 169 -26.75 -6.42 3.72
C TRP A 169 -27.49 -6.94 4.96
N ILE A 170 -27.10 -6.42 6.13
CA ILE A 170 -27.81 -6.62 7.39
C ILE A 170 -28.85 -5.50 7.57
N ASP A 171 -30.13 -5.86 7.69
CA ASP A 171 -31.22 -4.88 7.84
C ASP A 171 -31.29 -4.29 9.25
N GLN A 172 -31.02 -5.09 10.29
CA GLN A 172 -30.97 -4.62 11.68
C GLN A 172 -29.58 -4.90 12.28
N PRO A 173 -28.60 -4.00 12.07
CA PRO A 173 -27.22 -4.25 12.49
C PRO A 173 -27.09 -4.30 14.02
N SER A 174 -26.38 -5.31 14.49
CA SER A 174 -25.96 -5.47 15.88
C SER A 174 -24.48 -5.87 15.93
N VAL A 175 -23.85 -5.73 17.10
CA VAL A 175 -22.48 -6.21 17.32
C VAL A 175 -22.40 -7.72 17.07
N GLU A 176 -23.41 -8.47 17.51
CA GLU A 176 -23.52 -9.91 17.29
C GLU A 176 -23.53 -10.27 15.79
N LEU A 177 -24.38 -9.63 14.99
CA LEU A 177 -24.47 -9.92 13.55
C LEU A 177 -23.22 -9.49 12.79
N SER A 178 -22.66 -8.33 13.13
CA SER A 178 -21.39 -7.87 12.55
C SER A 178 -20.27 -8.88 12.85
N ASN A 179 -20.20 -9.36 14.09
CA ASN A 179 -19.22 -10.35 14.51
C ASN A 179 -19.43 -11.71 13.82
N ALA A 180 -20.68 -12.17 13.76
CA ALA A 180 -21.05 -13.41 13.07
C ALA A 180 -20.66 -13.37 11.58
N LEU A 181 -20.91 -12.24 10.90
CA LEU A 181 -20.52 -12.06 9.51
C LEU A 181 -18.99 -12.09 9.35
N MET A 182 -18.25 -11.36 10.18
CA MET A 182 -16.78 -11.34 10.11
C MET A 182 -16.13 -12.72 10.32
N HIS A 183 -16.73 -13.59 11.14
CA HIS A 183 -16.19 -14.93 11.43
C HIS A 183 -16.80 -16.04 10.55
N HIS A 184 -17.77 -15.72 9.70
CA HIS A 184 -18.50 -16.74 8.95
C HIS A 184 -17.54 -17.53 8.02
N PRO A 185 -17.64 -18.87 7.95
CA PRO A 185 -16.70 -19.71 7.20
C PRO A 185 -16.59 -19.33 5.71
N ASP A 186 -17.69 -18.92 5.09
CA ASP A 186 -17.75 -18.53 3.68
C ASP A 186 -17.33 -17.10 3.36
N ILE A 187 -17.01 -16.26 4.36
CA ILE A 187 -16.41 -14.95 4.10
C ILE A 187 -14.92 -15.11 3.84
N ASN A 188 -14.45 -14.49 2.77
CA ASN A 188 -13.07 -14.61 2.28
C ASN A 188 -12.20 -13.39 2.60
N LEU A 189 -12.81 -12.21 2.72
CA LEU A 189 -12.11 -10.96 3.02
C LEU A 189 -13.03 -9.98 3.76
N ILE A 190 -12.48 -9.20 4.68
CA ILE A 190 -13.17 -8.10 5.34
C ILE A 190 -12.59 -6.76 4.87
N LEU A 191 -13.44 -5.87 4.35
CA LEU A 191 -13.13 -4.45 4.14
C LEU A 191 -13.66 -3.65 5.33
N ALA A 192 -12.80 -3.35 6.30
CA ALA A 192 -13.18 -2.72 7.56
C ALA A 192 -12.98 -1.20 7.52
N THR A 193 -14.02 -0.46 7.13
CA THR A 193 -14.03 1.01 7.18
C THR A 193 -14.83 1.47 8.39
N GLY A 194 -14.14 1.79 9.48
CA GLY A 194 -14.74 2.18 10.75
C GLY A 194 -13.67 2.60 11.75
N GLY A 195 -14.09 2.88 12.99
CA GLY A 195 -13.17 3.27 14.05
C GLY A 195 -12.20 2.15 14.48
N PRO A 196 -11.16 2.47 15.28
CA PRO A 196 -10.11 1.54 15.66
C PRO A 196 -10.59 0.21 16.26
N GLY A 197 -11.64 0.24 17.08
CA GLY A 197 -12.22 -0.97 17.68
C GLY A 197 -12.78 -1.96 16.64
N MET A 198 -13.43 -1.44 15.59
CA MET A 198 -13.98 -2.26 14.52
C MET A 198 -12.88 -2.84 13.62
N VAL A 199 -11.84 -2.05 13.35
CA VAL A 199 -10.67 -2.51 12.57
C VAL A 199 -9.94 -3.62 13.33
N LYS A 200 -9.73 -3.44 14.64
CA LYS A 200 -9.15 -4.49 15.51
C LYS A 200 -9.98 -5.77 15.50
N ALA A 201 -11.32 -5.66 15.55
CA ALA A 201 -12.21 -6.82 15.45
C ALA A 201 -12.06 -7.54 14.11
N ALA A 202 -11.97 -6.81 12.99
CA ALA A 202 -11.76 -7.41 11.67
C ALA A 202 -10.43 -8.17 11.59
N TYR A 203 -9.32 -7.60 12.08
CA TYR A 203 -8.02 -8.29 12.11
C TYR A 203 -7.96 -9.44 13.13
N SER A 204 -8.88 -9.49 14.09
CA SER A 204 -8.98 -10.59 15.07
C SER A 204 -9.94 -11.71 14.62
N SER A 205 -10.55 -11.59 13.45
CA SER A 205 -11.62 -12.49 12.97
C SER A 205 -11.14 -13.86 12.50
N GLY A 206 -9.82 -14.03 12.31
CA GLY A 206 -9.24 -15.19 11.62
C GLY A 206 -9.41 -15.16 10.09
N LYS A 207 -9.98 -14.08 9.53
CA LYS A 207 -10.09 -13.84 8.09
C LYS A 207 -9.07 -12.79 7.64
N PRO A 208 -8.58 -12.84 6.37
CA PRO A 208 -7.90 -11.72 5.76
C PRO A 208 -8.75 -10.45 5.89
N ALA A 209 -8.12 -9.35 6.29
CA ALA A 209 -8.78 -8.07 6.46
C ALA A 209 -7.94 -6.94 5.85
N ILE A 210 -8.64 -5.96 5.28
CA ILE A 210 -8.10 -4.67 4.87
C ILE A 210 -8.86 -3.63 5.70
N GLY A 211 -8.19 -3.13 6.73
CA GLY A 211 -8.69 -2.07 7.59
C GLY A 211 -8.22 -0.69 7.15
N VAL A 212 -8.74 0.30 7.87
CA VAL A 212 -8.31 1.70 7.83
C VAL A 212 -7.79 2.11 9.21
N GLY A 213 -7.36 3.36 9.35
CA GLY A 213 -7.02 3.97 10.64
C GLY A 213 -7.77 5.29 10.86
N ALA A 214 -7.66 5.84 12.07
CA ALA A 214 -8.09 7.20 12.36
C ALA A 214 -7.19 8.21 11.61
N GLY A 215 -7.76 9.36 11.25
CA GLY A 215 -7.02 10.41 10.56
C GLY A 215 -6.82 11.63 11.46
N ASN A 216 -5.60 11.82 11.96
CA ASN A 216 -5.21 13.05 12.66
C ASN A 216 -4.31 13.94 11.80
N THR A 217 -4.79 14.34 10.63
CA THR A 217 -3.99 14.98 9.57
C THR A 217 -3.43 16.34 9.99
N PRO A 218 -2.11 16.49 10.22
CA PRO A 218 -1.51 17.80 10.39
C PRO A 218 -1.23 18.45 9.04
N VAL A 219 -1.28 19.78 9.01
CA VAL A 219 -0.84 20.59 7.88
C VAL A 219 0.30 21.49 8.31
N VAL A 220 1.46 21.34 7.70
CA VAL A 220 2.54 22.33 7.84
C VAL A 220 2.35 23.41 6.79
N ILE A 221 2.39 24.68 7.21
CA ILE A 221 2.42 25.85 6.31
C ILE A 221 3.70 26.59 6.61
N ASP A 222 4.62 26.55 5.64
CA ASP A 222 5.90 27.23 5.77
C ASP A 222 5.86 28.65 5.19
N GLU A 223 6.95 29.39 5.40
CA GLU A 223 7.10 30.78 5.01
C GLU A 223 7.14 31.03 3.50
N THR A 224 7.32 29.97 2.70
CA THR A 224 7.37 30.03 1.24
C THR A 224 6.02 29.70 0.60
N ALA A 225 5.05 29.24 1.38
CA ALA A 225 3.74 28.87 0.90
C ALA A 225 2.94 30.06 0.34
N ASP A 226 2.15 29.81 -0.71
CA ASP A 226 1.04 30.70 -1.05
C ASP A 226 -0.03 30.62 0.04
N ILE A 227 -0.01 31.58 0.97
CA ILE A 227 -0.94 31.68 2.10
C ILE A 227 -2.41 31.72 1.64
N LYS A 228 -2.71 32.40 0.52
CA LYS A 228 -4.09 32.51 0.04
C LYS A 228 -4.61 31.16 -0.41
N ARG A 229 -3.79 30.43 -1.19
CA ARG A 229 -4.10 29.06 -1.63
C ARG A 229 -4.18 28.11 -0.43
N ALA A 230 -3.21 28.15 0.48
CA ALA A 230 -3.15 27.26 1.64
C ALA A 230 -4.42 27.37 2.49
N VAL A 231 -4.79 28.59 2.91
CA VAL A 231 -5.99 28.80 3.73
C VAL A 231 -7.27 28.43 2.98
N ALA A 232 -7.38 28.77 1.69
CA ALA A 232 -8.55 28.40 0.89
C ALA A 232 -8.72 26.88 0.78
N SER A 233 -7.63 26.15 0.54
CA SER A 233 -7.62 24.69 0.45
C SER A 233 -7.96 24.03 1.78
N VAL A 234 -7.38 24.50 2.88
CA VAL A 234 -7.69 23.99 4.23
C VAL A 234 -9.16 24.21 4.55
N LEU A 235 -9.72 25.41 4.29
CA LEU A 235 -11.14 25.67 4.52
C LEU A 235 -12.01 24.78 3.64
N MET A 236 -11.73 24.68 2.35
CA MET A 236 -12.49 23.84 1.40
C MET A 236 -12.54 22.38 1.87
N SER A 237 -11.40 21.81 2.25
CA SER A 237 -11.32 20.42 2.70
C SER A 237 -11.98 20.21 4.06
N LYS A 238 -11.69 21.08 5.03
CA LYS A 238 -12.12 20.93 6.42
C LYS A 238 -13.62 21.13 6.61
N THR A 239 -14.25 21.96 5.76
CA THR A 239 -15.69 22.21 5.80
C THR A 239 -16.47 21.24 4.93
N PHE A 240 -15.81 20.47 4.06
CA PHE A 240 -16.47 19.52 3.17
C PHE A 240 -17.20 18.44 3.97
N ASP A 241 -18.51 18.37 3.78
CA ASP A 241 -19.44 17.51 4.50
C ASP A 241 -19.33 17.68 6.03
N ASN A 242 -19.09 18.93 6.47
CA ASN A 242 -18.76 19.27 7.86
C ASN A 242 -17.57 18.48 8.43
N GLY A 243 -16.54 18.21 7.62
CA GLY A 243 -15.28 17.65 8.10
C GLY A 243 -15.30 16.17 8.46
N VAL A 244 -16.27 15.40 7.95
CA VAL A 244 -16.42 13.96 8.26
C VAL A 244 -15.54 13.03 7.41
N ILE A 245 -14.72 13.58 6.51
CA ILE A 245 -13.69 12.82 5.80
C ILE A 245 -12.48 12.66 6.73
N CYS A 246 -12.02 11.42 6.93
CA CYS A 246 -10.89 11.11 7.81
C CYS A 246 -9.57 11.76 7.37
N ALA A 247 -9.36 11.96 6.06
CA ALA A 247 -8.20 12.68 5.54
C ALA A 247 -8.27 14.20 5.79
N SER A 248 -9.39 14.76 6.26
CA SER A 248 -9.52 16.19 6.53
C SER A 248 -8.52 16.66 7.59
N GLU A 249 -8.09 17.90 7.45
CA GLU A 249 -7.16 18.58 8.34
C GLU A 249 -7.66 18.54 9.78
N GLN A 250 -6.78 18.32 10.75
CA GLN A 250 -7.11 18.42 12.17
C GLN A 250 -6.36 19.57 12.83
N SER A 251 -5.20 19.93 12.28
CA SER A 251 -4.36 21.02 12.75
C SER A 251 -3.62 21.69 11.60
N VAL A 252 -3.32 22.98 11.80
CA VAL A 252 -2.33 23.72 11.02
C VAL A 252 -1.17 24.08 11.93
N VAL A 253 0.04 23.75 11.52
CA VAL A 253 1.30 24.11 12.17
C VAL A 253 1.99 25.11 11.27
N VAL A 254 2.06 26.36 11.72
CA VAL A 254 2.45 27.49 10.88
C VAL A 254 3.77 28.06 11.38
N VAL A 255 4.70 28.25 10.45
CA VAL A 255 5.99 28.88 10.73
C VAL A 255 5.79 30.34 11.17
N ASP A 256 6.53 30.77 12.19
CA ASP A 256 6.33 32.01 12.95
C ASP A 256 6.28 33.25 12.05
N SER A 257 7.18 33.32 11.07
CA SER A 257 7.30 34.46 10.14
C SER A 257 6.05 34.72 9.29
N VAL A 258 5.18 33.73 9.13
CA VAL A 258 3.91 33.84 8.39
C VAL A 258 2.67 33.56 9.24
N TYR A 259 2.83 33.29 10.54
CA TYR A 259 1.74 32.90 11.43
C TYR A 259 0.61 33.94 11.45
N ASP A 260 0.94 35.21 11.67
CA ASP A 260 -0.07 36.27 11.80
C ASP A 260 -0.81 36.51 10.48
N ALA A 261 -0.13 36.38 9.34
CA ALA A 261 -0.73 36.49 8.02
C ALA A 261 -1.70 35.32 7.74
N VAL A 262 -1.34 34.09 8.12
CA VAL A 262 -2.23 32.92 8.01
C VAL A 262 -3.42 33.06 8.95
N ARG A 263 -3.21 33.49 10.19
CA ARG A 263 -4.25 33.72 11.20
C ARG A 263 -5.28 34.74 10.71
N GLU A 264 -4.82 35.88 10.21
CA GLU A 264 -5.69 36.92 9.65
C GLU A 264 -6.45 36.44 8.42
N ARG A 265 -5.79 35.63 7.57
CA ARG A 265 -6.43 35.05 6.40
C ARG A 265 -7.56 34.09 6.77
N PHE A 266 -7.39 33.26 7.80
CA PHE A 266 -8.47 32.44 8.33
C PHE A 266 -9.62 33.29 8.88
N ALA A 267 -9.31 34.27 9.73
CA ALA A 267 -10.29 35.16 10.35
C ALA A 267 -11.18 35.85 9.31
N SER A 268 -10.57 36.34 8.22
CA SER A 268 -11.29 37.03 7.14
C SER A 268 -12.09 36.12 6.19
N HIS A 269 -11.91 34.79 6.22
CA HIS A 269 -12.50 33.85 5.25
C HIS A 269 -13.44 32.81 5.88
N GLY A 270 -13.90 33.08 7.10
CA GLY A 270 -14.90 32.28 7.80
C GLY A 270 -14.36 31.42 8.95
N GLY A 271 -13.09 31.59 9.33
CA GLY A 271 -12.54 31.07 10.57
C GLY A 271 -12.89 31.96 11.76
N TYR A 272 -13.46 31.37 12.81
CA TYR A 272 -13.68 32.06 14.07
C TYR A 272 -12.56 31.68 15.06
N MET A 273 -11.72 32.65 15.40
CA MET A 273 -10.59 32.46 16.31
C MET A 273 -11.10 32.45 17.76
N LEU A 274 -11.08 31.27 18.40
CA LEU A 274 -11.56 31.09 19.77
C LEU A 274 -10.61 31.72 20.78
N GLN A 275 -11.15 32.41 21.79
CA GLN A 275 -10.35 33.04 22.85
C GLN A 275 -10.89 32.76 24.25
N GLY A 276 -10.01 32.76 25.25
CA GLY A 276 -10.37 32.74 26.66
C GLY A 276 -11.35 31.64 27.06
N GLN A 277 -12.57 32.02 27.42
CA GLN A 277 -13.62 31.08 27.85
C GLN A 277 -14.21 30.26 26.69
N GLU A 278 -14.29 30.82 25.48
CA GLU A 278 -14.82 30.11 24.30
C GLU A 278 -13.93 28.92 23.93
N LEU A 279 -12.60 29.12 23.95
CA LEU A 279 -11.63 28.05 23.68
C LEU A 279 -11.82 26.88 24.66
N LYS A 280 -11.88 27.18 25.96
CA LYS A 280 -12.12 26.18 27.01
C LYS A 280 -13.46 25.47 26.86
N ALA A 281 -14.49 26.21 26.48
CA ALA A 281 -15.82 25.65 26.26
C ALA A 281 -15.82 24.64 25.10
N VAL A 282 -15.18 24.98 23.98
CA VAL A 282 -15.06 24.04 22.84
C VAL A 282 -14.18 22.84 23.18
N GLN A 283 -13.06 23.04 23.90
CA GLN A 283 -12.21 21.93 24.40
C GLN A 283 -13.02 20.89 25.19
N ASN A 284 -13.88 21.35 26.11
CA ASN A 284 -14.75 20.48 26.92
C ASN A 284 -15.82 19.75 26.12
N VAL A 285 -16.15 20.23 24.92
CA VAL A 285 -17.15 19.62 24.04
C VAL A 285 -16.52 18.65 23.04
N ILE A 286 -15.26 18.85 22.63
CA ILE A 286 -14.57 17.96 21.69
C ILE A 286 -14.45 16.54 22.25
N LEU A 287 -13.96 16.40 23.49
CA LEU A 287 -13.81 15.12 24.16
C LEU A 287 -14.83 14.95 25.27
N LYS A 288 -15.51 13.81 25.29
CA LYS A 288 -16.40 13.38 26.38
C LYS A 288 -15.90 12.05 26.91
N ASN A 289 -15.58 12.00 28.20
CA ASN A 289 -15.02 10.80 28.86
C ASN A 289 -13.76 10.25 28.15
N GLY A 290 -12.88 11.14 27.65
CA GLY A 290 -11.65 10.74 26.96
C GLY A 290 -11.83 10.23 25.52
N ALA A 291 -13.04 10.28 24.96
CA ALA A 291 -13.31 9.91 23.58
C ALA A 291 -13.96 11.06 22.81
N LEU A 292 -13.85 11.03 21.47
CA LEU A 292 -14.50 12.02 20.60
C LEU A 292 -16.02 12.06 20.87
N ASN A 293 -16.53 13.26 21.10
CA ASN A 293 -17.95 13.48 21.34
C ASN A 293 -18.76 13.31 20.04
N ALA A 294 -19.52 12.22 19.93
CA ALA A 294 -20.36 11.94 18.76
C ALA A 294 -21.40 13.03 18.43
N ALA A 295 -21.67 13.95 19.36
CA ALA A 295 -22.57 15.09 19.15
C ALA A 295 -21.97 16.18 18.25
N ILE A 296 -20.65 16.29 18.13
CA ILE A 296 -20.01 17.29 17.24
C ILE A 296 -19.76 16.76 15.82
N VAL A 297 -19.77 15.44 15.64
CA VAL A 297 -19.38 14.79 14.38
C VAL A 297 -20.32 15.22 13.25
N GLY A 298 -19.72 15.85 12.22
CA GLY A 298 -20.42 16.38 11.06
C GLY A 298 -21.45 17.47 11.34
N GLN A 299 -21.37 18.14 12.50
CA GLN A 299 -22.18 19.32 12.80
C GLN A 299 -21.50 20.58 12.25
N PRO A 300 -22.27 21.59 11.82
CA PRO A 300 -21.70 22.87 11.40
C PRO A 300 -21.09 23.61 12.60
N ALA A 301 -20.12 24.48 12.33
CA ALA A 301 -19.36 25.22 13.36
C ALA A 301 -20.26 25.97 14.36
N TYR A 302 -21.32 26.63 13.88
CA TYR A 302 -22.23 27.38 14.76
C TYR A 302 -23.01 26.48 15.73
N LYS A 303 -23.37 25.25 15.35
CA LYS A 303 -23.99 24.27 16.24
C LYS A 303 -23.03 23.73 17.29
N ILE A 304 -21.75 23.63 16.96
CA ILE A 304 -20.72 23.25 17.94
C ILE A 304 -20.53 24.37 18.96
N ALA A 305 -20.54 25.64 18.53
CA ALA A 305 -20.52 26.78 19.44
C ALA A 305 -21.75 26.81 20.37
N GLU A 306 -22.96 26.59 19.83
CA GLU A 306 -24.18 26.47 20.63
C GLU A 306 -24.08 25.36 21.68
N LEU A 307 -23.55 24.19 21.30
CA LEU A 307 -23.31 23.07 22.20
C LEU A 307 -22.29 23.41 23.30
N ALA A 308 -21.31 24.27 22.98
CA ALA A 308 -20.34 24.82 23.92
C ALA A 308 -20.89 25.98 24.76
N GLY A 309 -22.13 26.42 24.55
CA GLY A 309 -22.81 27.41 25.38
C GLY A 309 -22.60 28.87 24.95
N PHE A 310 -22.17 29.11 23.71
CA PHE A 310 -22.08 30.45 23.14
C PHE A 310 -22.59 30.48 21.68
N SER A 311 -22.57 31.63 21.04
CA SER A 311 -23.06 31.77 19.66
C SER A 311 -22.04 32.48 18.79
N VAL A 312 -21.91 31.99 17.57
CA VAL A 312 -21.14 32.61 16.48
C VAL A 312 -22.08 32.83 15.30
N PRO A 313 -21.75 33.72 14.33
CA PRO A 313 -22.55 33.86 13.12
C PRO A 313 -22.74 32.51 12.40
N GLU A 314 -23.93 32.23 11.87
CA GLU A 314 -24.19 30.97 11.13
C GLU A 314 -23.30 30.81 9.89
N THR A 315 -22.80 31.92 9.35
CA THR A 315 -21.83 31.95 8.24
C THR A 315 -20.42 31.53 8.66
N THR A 316 -20.17 31.31 9.95
CA THR A 316 -18.90 30.78 10.46
C THR A 316 -18.68 29.39 9.88
N LYS A 317 -17.59 29.24 9.15
CA LYS A 317 -17.26 27.98 8.48
C LYS A 317 -16.54 27.01 9.41
N ILE A 318 -15.65 27.54 10.25
CA ILE A 318 -14.78 26.72 11.10
C ILE A 318 -14.46 27.43 12.42
N LEU A 319 -14.39 26.69 13.52
CA LEU A 319 -13.86 27.17 14.81
C LEU A 319 -12.37 26.83 14.92
N ILE A 320 -11.54 27.82 15.24
CA ILE A 320 -10.08 27.63 15.29
C ILE A 320 -9.58 27.91 16.71
N GLY A 321 -8.97 26.89 17.33
CA GLY A 321 -8.30 27.02 18.62
C GLY A 321 -6.81 27.22 18.46
N GLU A 322 -6.29 28.37 18.90
CA GLU A 322 -4.84 28.59 19.01
C GLU A 322 -4.33 27.86 20.26
N VAL A 323 -3.52 26.81 20.07
CA VAL A 323 -3.05 25.90 21.14
C VAL A 323 -1.56 25.59 20.99
N THR A 324 -0.93 25.13 22.06
CA THR A 324 0.52 24.86 22.09
C THR A 324 0.87 23.40 22.37
N VAL A 325 -0.04 22.66 23.01
CA VAL A 325 0.16 21.27 23.43
C VAL A 325 -0.23 20.32 22.31
N VAL A 326 0.63 19.34 22.02
CA VAL A 326 0.50 18.37 20.90
C VAL A 326 0.36 16.93 21.39
N ASP A 327 -0.13 16.75 22.61
CA ASP A 327 -0.33 15.44 23.24
C ASP A 327 -1.81 15.20 23.59
N GLU A 328 -2.11 14.03 24.15
CA GLU A 328 -3.48 13.57 24.42
C GLU A 328 -4.26 14.48 25.38
N SER A 329 -3.59 15.31 26.17
CA SER A 329 -4.24 16.23 27.12
C SER A 329 -4.93 17.42 26.44
N GLU A 330 -4.59 17.70 25.17
CA GLU A 330 -5.17 18.80 24.41
C GLU A 330 -6.27 18.29 23.45
N PRO A 331 -7.56 18.57 23.72
CA PRO A 331 -8.66 18.14 22.84
C PRO A 331 -8.50 18.57 21.38
N PHE A 332 -7.91 19.74 21.13
CA PHE A 332 -7.68 20.21 19.76
C PHE A 332 -6.62 19.39 19.00
N ALA A 333 -5.73 18.68 19.71
CA ALA A 333 -4.72 17.82 19.09
C ALA A 333 -5.31 16.54 18.48
N HIS A 334 -6.53 16.14 18.86
CA HIS A 334 -7.18 14.89 18.40
C HIS A 334 -7.88 15.02 17.05
N GLU A 335 -8.29 13.88 16.49
CA GLU A 335 -9.24 13.83 15.38
C GLU A 335 -10.63 14.30 15.87
N LYS A 336 -11.22 15.27 15.16
CA LYS A 336 -12.46 15.97 15.59
C LYS A 336 -13.68 15.72 14.70
N LEU A 337 -13.48 15.18 13.49
CA LEU A 337 -14.51 14.88 12.47
C LEU A 337 -15.63 15.94 12.34
N SER A 338 -15.24 17.21 12.48
CA SER A 338 -16.13 18.37 12.52
C SER A 338 -15.36 19.61 12.06
N PRO A 339 -16.03 20.73 11.74
CA PRO A 339 -15.38 22.00 11.36
C PRO A 339 -14.74 22.71 12.57
N THR A 340 -13.75 22.05 13.16
CA THR A 340 -12.89 22.54 14.23
C THR A 340 -11.43 22.27 13.85
N LEU A 341 -10.54 23.23 14.11
CA LEU A 341 -9.12 23.16 13.71
C LEU A 341 -8.23 23.69 14.83
N ALA A 342 -7.14 22.98 15.09
CA ALA A 342 -6.07 23.49 15.94
C ALA A 342 -5.12 24.37 15.11
N MET A 343 -4.65 25.47 15.67
CA MET A 343 -3.60 26.29 15.08
C MET A 343 -2.41 26.37 16.03
N TYR A 344 -1.26 25.90 15.54
CA TYR A 344 0.00 25.85 16.27
C TYR A 344 1.02 26.79 15.63
N ARG A 345 1.77 27.51 16.46
CA ARG A 345 2.92 28.31 16.03
C ARG A 345 4.19 27.48 16.14
N ALA A 346 5.05 27.50 15.13
CA ALA A 346 6.37 26.88 15.14
C ALA A 346 7.42 27.92 14.76
N LYS A 347 8.58 27.92 15.41
CA LYS A 347 9.66 28.89 15.19
C LYS A 347 10.20 28.82 13.75
N ASP A 348 10.34 27.61 13.22
CA ASP A 348 10.90 27.33 11.91
C ASP A 348 10.25 26.07 11.30
N PHE A 349 10.62 25.75 10.06
CA PHE A 349 10.08 24.60 9.33
C PHE A 349 10.35 23.28 10.05
N GLU A 350 11.55 23.08 10.60
CA GLU A 350 11.91 21.84 11.30
C GLU A 350 11.03 21.62 12.54
N GLU A 351 10.86 22.63 13.39
CA GLU A 351 9.93 22.53 14.54
C GLU A 351 8.48 22.27 14.08
N ALA A 352 8.07 22.85 12.93
CA ALA A 352 6.73 22.61 12.39
C ALA A 352 6.54 21.14 12.00
N VAL A 353 7.55 20.53 11.38
CA VAL A 353 7.58 19.10 11.03
C VAL A 353 7.59 18.22 12.29
N GLU A 354 8.40 18.56 13.31
CA GLU A 354 8.43 17.81 14.57
C GLU A 354 7.06 17.80 15.28
N LYS A 355 6.37 18.94 15.31
CA LYS A 355 5.00 19.02 15.86
C LYS A 355 4.02 18.19 15.05
N ALA A 356 4.10 18.25 13.72
CA ALA A 356 3.28 17.43 12.84
C ALA A 356 3.53 15.93 13.06
N GLU A 357 4.79 15.51 13.25
CA GLU A 357 5.14 14.11 13.53
C GLU A 357 4.51 13.64 14.85
N LYS A 358 4.58 14.46 15.91
CA LYS A 358 3.97 14.14 17.21
C LYS A 358 2.44 13.97 17.10
N LEU A 359 1.78 14.87 16.37
CA LEU A 359 0.33 14.80 16.12
C LEU A 359 -0.06 13.54 15.33
N VAL A 360 0.74 13.16 14.34
CA VAL A 360 0.58 11.90 13.59
C VAL A 360 0.76 10.70 14.52
N ALA A 361 1.84 10.66 15.28
CA ALA A 361 2.14 9.56 16.20
C ALA A 361 1.03 9.37 17.25
N MET A 362 0.39 10.45 17.68
CA MET A 362 -0.69 10.42 18.67
C MET A 362 -1.98 9.77 18.14
N GLY A 363 -2.40 10.06 16.91
CA GLY A 363 -3.73 9.63 16.46
C GLY A 363 -3.96 9.54 14.95
N GLY A 364 -2.93 9.75 14.13
CA GLY A 364 -3.04 9.77 12.66
C GLY A 364 -2.04 8.88 11.94
N ILE A 365 -1.33 8.02 12.67
CA ILE A 365 -0.21 7.26 12.14
C ILE A 365 -0.64 6.41 10.95
N GLY A 366 0.13 6.53 9.86
CA GLY A 366 -0.11 5.85 8.61
C GLY A 366 -1.19 6.48 7.71
N HIS A 367 -1.97 7.45 8.17
CA HIS A 367 -3.11 7.96 7.40
C HIS A 367 -2.73 9.05 6.38
N THR A 368 -2.67 10.32 6.80
CA THR A 368 -2.44 11.47 5.90
C THR A 368 -1.72 12.60 6.62
N SER A 369 -0.83 13.30 5.92
CA SER A 369 -0.21 14.55 6.33
C SER A 369 -0.14 15.51 5.13
N CYS A 370 -0.04 16.81 5.37
CA CYS A 370 0.00 17.81 4.31
C CYS A 370 1.08 18.87 4.54
N LEU A 371 1.72 19.32 3.48
CA LEU A 371 2.66 20.44 3.47
C LEU A 371 2.23 21.47 2.42
N TYR A 372 2.17 22.73 2.81
CA TYR A 372 2.13 23.88 1.91
C TYR A 372 3.50 24.57 1.94
N THR A 373 4.12 24.66 0.77
CA THR A 373 5.46 25.19 0.54
C THR A 373 5.59 25.58 -0.94
N ASP A 374 6.61 26.35 -1.31
CA ASP A 374 6.98 26.54 -2.72
C ASP A 374 7.65 25.28 -3.27
N GLN A 375 6.83 24.31 -3.69
CA GLN A 375 7.27 22.95 -4.05
C GLN A 375 8.33 22.88 -5.16
N ASP A 376 8.39 23.88 -6.03
CA ASP A 376 9.32 23.89 -7.17
C ASP A 376 10.70 24.43 -6.74
N ASN A 377 10.74 25.30 -5.73
CA ASN A 377 11.96 25.90 -5.19
C ASN A 377 12.41 25.30 -3.84
N GLN A 378 11.58 24.46 -3.21
CA GLN A 378 11.86 23.81 -1.93
C GLN A 378 11.81 22.26 -2.00
N PRO A 379 12.49 21.61 -2.98
CA PRO A 379 12.45 20.15 -3.10
C PRO A 379 13.02 19.44 -1.88
N GLU A 380 13.98 20.05 -1.18
CA GLU A 380 14.57 19.51 0.05
C GLU A 380 13.56 19.47 1.21
N ARG A 381 12.70 20.50 1.33
CA ARG A 381 11.63 20.51 2.35
C ARG A 381 10.57 19.45 2.07
N VAL A 382 10.19 19.28 0.80
CA VAL A 382 9.27 18.22 0.37
C VAL A 382 9.86 16.85 0.70
N ALA A 383 11.14 16.63 0.38
CA ALA A 383 11.83 15.38 0.68
C ALA A 383 11.96 15.13 2.19
N TYR A 384 12.33 16.15 2.97
CA TYR A 384 12.44 16.07 4.43
C TYR A 384 11.09 15.75 5.08
N PHE A 385 10.04 16.48 4.72
CA PHE A 385 8.68 16.18 5.19
C PHE A 385 8.25 14.76 4.82
N GLY A 386 8.55 14.33 3.59
CA GLY A 386 8.32 12.98 3.10
C GLY A 386 9.00 11.89 3.93
N GLN A 387 10.22 12.14 4.41
CA GLN A 387 10.98 11.19 5.22
C GLN A 387 10.52 11.15 6.68
N MET A 388 10.10 12.28 7.23
CA MET A 388 9.71 12.40 8.64
C MET A 388 8.28 11.94 8.90
N MET A 389 7.34 12.21 7.99
CA MET A 389 5.93 11.88 8.21
C MET A 389 5.67 10.38 8.03
N LYS A 390 5.34 9.71 9.14
CA LYS A 390 4.83 8.32 9.13
C LYS A 390 3.37 8.27 8.70
N THR A 391 3.08 8.68 7.47
CA THR A 391 1.74 8.67 6.87
C THR A 391 1.83 8.12 5.46
N ALA A 392 0.85 7.31 5.04
CA ALA A 392 0.86 6.71 3.72
C ALA A 392 0.54 7.69 2.59
N ARG A 393 -0.19 8.77 2.89
CA ARG A 393 -0.51 9.84 1.95
C ARG A 393 0.13 11.13 2.45
N ILE A 394 1.16 11.58 1.75
CA ILE A 394 1.86 12.83 2.02
C ILE A 394 1.47 13.79 0.90
N LEU A 395 0.73 14.83 1.27
CA LEU A 395 0.08 15.74 0.33
C LEU A 395 0.85 17.05 0.26
N ILE A 396 1.15 17.52 -0.95
CA ILE A 396 1.86 18.80 -1.16
C ILE A 396 0.90 19.75 -1.87
N ASN A 397 0.66 20.93 -1.27
CA ASN A 397 -0.13 22.03 -1.84
C ASN A 397 -1.57 21.67 -2.28
N THR A 398 -2.20 20.65 -1.68
CA THR A 398 -3.57 20.21 -2.01
C THR A 398 -4.46 20.14 -0.78
N PRO A 399 -5.77 20.44 -0.90
CA PRO A 399 -6.74 20.16 0.17
C PRO A 399 -6.70 18.68 0.58
N ALA A 400 -6.67 18.41 1.89
CA ALA A 400 -6.31 17.07 2.38
C ALA A 400 -7.40 16.02 2.14
N SER A 401 -8.67 16.37 2.28
CA SER A 401 -9.80 15.47 2.03
C SER A 401 -9.81 14.98 0.58
N GLN A 402 -9.77 15.91 -0.37
CA GLN A 402 -9.80 15.61 -1.81
C GLN A 402 -8.48 15.01 -2.29
N GLY A 403 -7.35 15.49 -1.75
CA GLY A 403 -6.03 14.93 -2.07
C GLY A 403 -5.86 13.50 -1.55
N GLY A 404 -6.34 13.18 -0.35
CA GLY A 404 -6.19 11.86 0.27
C GLY A 404 -7.05 10.78 -0.36
N ILE A 405 -8.27 11.11 -0.80
CA ILE A 405 -9.15 10.16 -1.49
C ILE A 405 -8.69 9.86 -2.92
N GLY A 406 -7.87 10.71 -3.54
CA GLY A 406 -7.24 10.46 -4.84
C GLY A 406 -7.98 11.05 -6.05
N ASP A 407 -7.29 11.14 -7.19
CA ASP A 407 -7.79 11.44 -8.54
C ASP A 407 -8.40 12.83 -8.79
N LEU A 408 -8.51 13.67 -7.76
CA LEU A 408 -9.03 15.05 -7.88
C LEU A 408 -7.92 16.09 -8.08
N TYR A 409 -6.87 15.99 -7.28
CA TYR A 409 -5.69 16.86 -7.32
C TYR A 409 -4.40 16.09 -7.63
N ASN A 410 -4.49 14.76 -7.81
CA ASN A 410 -3.38 13.86 -8.06
C ASN A 410 -3.80 12.70 -8.99
N PHE A 411 -3.41 12.78 -10.26
CA PHE A 411 -3.86 11.86 -11.32
C PHE A 411 -3.38 10.40 -11.22
N LYS A 412 -2.57 10.06 -10.21
CA LYS A 412 -2.00 8.72 -10.03
C LYS A 412 -2.27 8.10 -8.66
N LEU A 413 -2.83 8.86 -7.72
CA LEU A 413 -3.32 8.27 -6.48
C LEU A 413 -4.71 7.70 -6.74
N ALA A 414 -4.86 6.39 -6.54
CA ALA A 414 -6.10 5.67 -6.84
C ALA A 414 -7.32 6.26 -6.09
N PRO A 415 -8.46 6.51 -6.74
CA PRO A 415 -9.64 7.05 -6.06
C PRO A 415 -10.25 6.01 -5.11
N SER A 416 -10.45 6.36 -3.84
CA SER A 416 -10.94 5.42 -2.83
C SER A 416 -11.61 6.09 -1.62
N LEU A 417 -12.52 5.34 -1.00
CA LEU A 417 -13.12 5.67 0.30
C LEU A 417 -12.74 4.64 1.38
N THR A 418 -11.73 3.82 1.12
CA THR A 418 -11.10 2.94 2.11
C THR A 418 -9.60 3.15 2.05
N LEU A 419 -9.10 3.86 3.05
CA LEU A 419 -7.77 4.44 3.07
C LEU A 419 -6.89 3.63 4.03
N GLY A 420 -6.07 2.72 3.51
CA GLY A 420 -5.18 1.90 4.35
C GLY A 420 -4.09 2.75 5.01
N CYS A 421 -3.72 2.41 6.25
CA CYS A 421 -2.72 3.12 7.05
C CYS A 421 -1.40 2.34 7.24
N GLY A 422 -1.21 1.24 6.52
CA GLY A 422 0.00 0.42 6.60
C GLY A 422 0.19 -0.24 7.97
N SER A 423 1.35 -0.87 8.15
CA SER A 423 1.68 -1.59 9.39
C SER A 423 1.73 -0.67 10.61
N TRP A 424 2.07 0.61 10.43
CA TRP A 424 2.06 1.61 11.51
C TRP A 424 0.66 1.81 12.11
N GLY A 425 -0.38 1.81 11.27
CA GLY A 425 -1.78 1.88 11.71
C GLY A 425 -2.41 0.52 12.00
N GLY A 426 -1.63 -0.56 12.06
CA GLY A 426 -2.15 -1.93 12.24
C GLY A 426 -2.96 -2.43 11.05
N ASN A 427 -2.64 -1.99 9.83
CA ASN A 427 -3.30 -2.41 8.60
C ASN A 427 -2.37 -3.24 7.70
N SER A 428 -2.96 -4.06 6.85
CA SER A 428 -2.27 -4.95 5.90
C SER A 428 -1.75 -4.22 4.66
N ILE A 429 -2.27 -3.02 4.37
CA ILE A 429 -1.85 -2.19 3.24
C ILE A 429 -1.77 -0.71 3.65
N SER A 430 -0.98 0.07 2.92
CA SER A 430 -0.89 1.53 3.02
C SER A 430 -1.52 2.25 1.82
N GLU A 431 -2.23 1.54 0.95
CA GLU A 431 -2.71 2.10 -0.31
C GLU A 431 -4.17 2.58 -0.23
N ASN A 432 -4.59 3.35 -1.24
CA ASN A 432 -6.01 3.55 -1.53
C ASN A 432 -6.57 2.22 -2.08
N VAL A 433 -7.54 1.62 -1.38
CA VAL A 433 -8.13 0.33 -1.80
C VAL A 433 -8.82 0.49 -3.16
N GLY A 434 -8.72 -0.54 -3.99
CA GLY A 434 -9.24 -0.61 -5.35
C GLY A 434 -9.24 -2.06 -5.87
N PRO A 435 -9.63 -2.32 -7.13
CA PRO A 435 -9.83 -3.65 -7.69
C PRO A 435 -8.68 -4.63 -7.48
N LYS A 436 -7.42 -4.18 -7.66
CA LYS A 436 -6.23 -5.02 -7.45
C LYS A 436 -6.14 -5.72 -6.09
N HIS A 437 -6.77 -5.15 -5.05
CA HIS A 437 -6.76 -5.70 -3.69
C HIS A 437 -7.84 -6.76 -3.49
N LEU A 438 -8.77 -6.89 -4.44
CA LEU A 438 -9.92 -7.80 -4.37
C LEU A 438 -9.76 -9.01 -5.30
N ILE A 439 -8.55 -9.27 -5.79
CA ILE A 439 -8.23 -10.42 -6.64
C ILE A 439 -7.02 -11.16 -6.09
N ASN A 440 -7.07 -12.48 -6.15
CA ASN A 440 -5.89 -13.33 -6.04
C ASN A 440 -5.22 -13.43 -7.42
N LYS A 441 -3.88 -13.50 -7.42
CA LYS A 441 -3.09 -13.76 -8.63
C LYS A 441 -2.56 -15.18 -8.59
N LYS A 442 -3.01 -16.02 -9.53
CA LYS A 442 -2.49 -17.38 -9.73
C LYS A 442 -1.32 -17.31 -10.72
N THR A 443 -0.17 -17.85 -10.35
CA THR A 443 0.99 -17.97 -11.26
C THR A 443 1.06 -19.38 -11.82
N VAL A 444 0.95 -19.52 -13.13
CA VAL A 444 1.26 -20.75 -13.87
C VAL A 444 2.71 -20.65 -14.34
N ALA A 445 3.57 -21.55 -13.89
CA ALA A 445 4.97 -21.60 -14.29
C ALA A 445 5.23 -22.83 -15.16
N LYS A 446 5.64 -22.62 -16.41
CA LYS A 446 6.06 -23.66 -17.36
C LYS A 446 7.47 -24.14 -16.98
N ARG A 447 7.79 -25.40 -17.28
CA ARG A 447 9.15 -25.93 -17.03
C ARG A 447 10.16 -25.18 -17.91
N ALA A 448 11.17 -24.60 -17.27
CA ALA A 448 12.40 -24.14 -17.91
C ALA A 448 13.57 -25.01 -17.40
N GLU A 449 14.64 -25.12 -18.19
CA GLU A 449 15.89 -25.72 -17.72
C GLU A 449 16.74 -24.65 -17.04
N ASN A 450 17.41 -25.01 -15.95
CA ASN A 450 18.33 -24.10 -15.29
C ASN A 450 19.48 -23.75 -16.24
N MET A 451 19.92 -22.49 -16.23
CA MET A 451 21.08 -22.05 -16.97
C MET A 451 22.31 -22.87 -16.56
N LEU A 452 22.90 -23.57 -17.53
CA LEU A 452 24.20 -24.22 -17.37
C LEU A 452 25.30 -23.21 -17.69
N TRP A 453 26.20 -23.00 -16.73
CA TRP A 453 27.36 -22.15 -16.92
C TRP A 453 28.54 -22.97 -17.42
N HIS A 454 29.11 -22.61 -18.56
CA HIS A 454 30.38 -23.15 -19.02
C HIS A 454 31.50 -22.15 -18.67
N LYS A 455 32.25 -22.42 -17.61
CA LYS A 455 33.37 -21.58 -17.18
C LYS A 455 34.64 -22.06 -17.88
N LEU A 456 35.14 -21.28 -18.84
CA LEU A 456 36.44 -21.54 -19.47
C LEU A 456 37.58 -21.22 -18.49
N PRO A 457 38.74 -21.91 -18.58
CA PRO A 457 39.97 -21.51 -17.89
C PRO A 457 40.30 -20.04 -18.17
N LYS A 458 40.97 -19.36 -17.23
CA LYS A 458 41.35 -17.94 -17.38
C LYS A 458 42.24 -17.69 -18.60
N SER A 459 43.13 -18.63 -18.92
CA SER A 459 44.07 -18.54 -20.03
C SER A 459 44.06 -19.84 -20.85
N ILE A 460 44.03 -19.70 -22.18
CA ILE A 460 44.15 -20.82 -23.13
C ILE A 460 45.15 -20.41 -24.21
N TYR A 461 46.27 -21.14 -24.29
CA TYR A 461 47.35 -20.88 -25.24
C TYR A 461 47.38 -21.96 -26.34
N PHE A 462 47.40 -21.55 -27.61
CA PHE A 462 47.40 -22.48 -28.75
C PHE A 462 48.27 -21.97 -29.92
N ARG A 463 48.66 -22.89 -30.83
CA ARG A 463 49.61 -22.74 -31.96
C ARG A 463 51.09 -22.91 -31.61
N ARG A 464 51.90 -23.14 -32.65
CA ARG A 464 53.36 -23.32 -32.55
C ARG A 464 53.99 -22.09 -31.87
N GLY A 465 54.84 -22.33 -30.87
CA GLY A 465 55.52 -21.28 -30.12
C GLY A 465 54.79 -20.81 -28.86
N SER A 466 53.61 -21.36 -28.55
CA SER A 466 52.85 -20.97 -27.35
C SER A 466 53.43 -21.52 -26.05
N LEU A 467 54.21 -22.61 -26.08
CA LEU A 467 54.68 -23.30 -24.88
C LEU A 467 55.50 -22.40 -23.93
N PRO A 468 56.50 -21.62 -24.39
CA PRO A 468 57.23 -20.72 -23.50
C PRO A 468 56.35 -19.62 -22.90
N ILE A 469 55.37 -19.12 -23.66
CA ILE A 469 54.42 -18.11 -23.20
C ILE A 469 53.46 -18.68 -22.16
N ALA A 470 52.99 -19.92 -22.35
CA ALA A 470 52.12 -20.59 -21.38
C ALA A 470 52.86 -20.91 -20.07
N LEU A 471 54.13 -21.32 -20.16
CA LEU A 471 54.95 -21.60 -18.98
C LEU A 471 55.44 -20.33 -18.27
N ASP A 472 55.32 -19.15 -18.89
CA ASP A 472 55.58 -17.86 -18.23
C ASP A 472 54.58 -17.57 -17.10
N GLU A 473 53.35 -18.08 -17.20
CA GLU A 473 52.37 -17.98 -16.10
C GLU A 473 52.87 -18.70 -14.85
N VAL A 474 53.50 -19.87 -15.00
CA VAL A 474 54.07 -20.62 -13.87
C VAL A 474 55.09 -19.77 -13.11
N ILE A 475 55.87 -18.98 -13.84
CA ILE A 475 56.90 -18.09 -13.30
C ILE A 475 56.26 -16.85 -12.68
N THR A 476 55.34 -16.21 -13.40
CA THR A 476 54.66 -14.98 -12.97
C THR A 476 53.82 -15.21 -11.72
N ASP A 477 53.23 -16.39 -11.58
CA ASP A 477 52.48 -16.83 -10.40
C ASP A 477 53.40 -17.22 -9.21
N GLY A 478 54.72 -17.18 -9.40
CA GLY A 478 55.72 -17.30 -8.34
C GLY A 478 56.09 -18.73 -7.96
N HIS A 479 55.71 -19.72 -8.77
CA HIS A 479 56.03 -21.13 -8.53
C HIS A 479 57.52 -21.40 -8.77
N LYS A 480 58.12 -22.23 -7.91
CA LYS A 480 59.56 -22.54 -7.89
C LYS A 480 59.88 -24.01 -8.08
N ARG A 481 58.89 -24.89 -7.94
CA ARG A 481 59.05 -26.35 -7.98
C ARG A 481 57.89 -27.00 -8.75
N ALA A 482 58.13 -27.40 -9.99
CA ALA A 482 57.10 -28.01 -10.84
C ALA A 482 57.23 -29.53 -10.91
N LEU A 483 56.15 -30.25 -10.62
CA LEU A 483 56.05 -31.68 -10.93
C LEU A 483 55.35 -31.87 -12.27
N ILE A 484 56.01 -32.50 -13.23
CA ILE A 484 55.42 -32.84 -14.52
C ILE A 484 54.85 -34.26 -14.43
N VAL A 485 53.56 -34.41 -14.69
CA VAL A 485 52.87 -35.71 -14.70
C VAL A 485 52.56 -36.07 -16.15
N THR A 486 53.10 -37.20 -16.62
CA THR A 486 53.01 -37.63 -18.02
C THR A 486 53.06 -39.15 -18.17
N ASP A 487 52.90 -39.65 -19.39
CA ASP A 487 53.03 -41.06 -19.72
C ASP A 487 54.44 -41.41 -20.22
N ARG A 488 54.75 -42.72 -20.24
CA ARG A 488 56.07 -43.21 -20.68
C ARG A 488 56.39 -42.86 -22.13
N PHE A 489 55.39 -42.76 -22.99
CA PHE A 489 55.60 -42.47 -24.40
C PHE A 489 56.05 -41.03 -24.60
N LEU A 490 55.35 -40.06 -24.01
CA LEU A 490 55.70 -38.64 -24.09
C LEU A 490 57.05 -38.35 -23.43
N PHE A 491 57.34 -39.02 -22.32
CA PHE A 491 58.65 -38.93 -21.66
C PHE A 491 59.78 -39.46 -22.54
N ASN A 492 59.68 -40.70 -23.04
CA ASN A 492 60.74 -41.34 -23.82
C ASN A 492 61.00 -40.67 -25.19
N ASN A 493 60.02 -39.92 -25.72
CA ASN A 493 60.16 -39.15 -26.96
C ASN A 493 60.63 -37.69 -26.72
N GLY A 494 60.99 -37.32 -25.49
CA GLY A 494 61.58 -36.01 -25.16
C GLY A 494 60.59 -34.84 -25.10
N TYR A 495 59.27 -35.09 -25.02
CA TYR A 495 58.30 -34.00 -24.88
C TYR A 495 58.34 -33.35 -23.49
N ALA A 496 58.62 -34.13 -22.46
CA ALA A 496 58.85 -33.61 -21.10
C ALA A 496 60.10 -32.70 -21.05
N ASP A 497 61.11 -32.97 -21.87
CA ASP A 497 62.33 -32.15 -21.94
C ASP A 497 62.04 -30.75 -22.47
N GLN A 498 61.06 -30.59 -23.36
CA GLN A 498 60.66 -29.28 -23.87
C GLN A 498 60.05 -28.40 -22.77
N ILE A 499 59.30 -28.98 -21.83
CA ILE A 499 58.75 -28.27 -20.66
C ILE A 499 59.85 -27.98 -19.65
N THR A 500 60.61 -29.00 -19.26
CA THR A 500 61.63 -28.85 -18.22
C THR A 500 62.76 -27.92 -18.63
N SER A 501 63.12 -27.86 -19.92
CA SER A 501 64.12 -26.91 -20.42
C SER A 501 63.67 -25.46 -20.25
N VAL A 502 62.41 -25.15 -20.53
CA VAL A 502 61.85 -23.79 -20.35
C VAL A 502 61.79 -23.43 -18.87
N LEU A 503 61.27 -24.31 -18.03
CA LEU A 503 61.15 -24.08 -16.58
C LEU A 503 62.52 -23.94 -15.89
N LYS A 504 63.48 -24.82 -16.22
CA LYS A 504 64.85 -24.74 -15.68
C LYS A 504 65.58 -23.48 -16.12
N ALA A 505 65.39 -23.03 -17.37
CA ALA A 505 65.96 -21.77 -17.84
C ALA A 505 65.43 -20.56 -17.04
N ALA A 506 64.23 -20.66 -16.48
CA ALA A 506 63.63 -19.68 -15.59
C ALA A 506 63.92 -19.90 -14.09
N GLY A 507 64.74 -20.89 -13.73
CA GLY A 507 65.11 -21.17 -12.33
C GLY A 507 64.08 -21.98 -11.53
N VAL A 508 63.11 -22.61 -12.19
CA VAL A 508 62.15 -23.53 -11.55
C VAL A 508 62.76 -24.93 -11.47
N GLU A 509 62.79 -25.52 -10.27
CA GLU A 509 63.18 -26.92 -10.08
C GLU A 509 62.09 -27.84 -10.63
N THR A 510 62.46 -28.92 -11.33
CA THR A 510 61.47 -29.81 -11.96
C THR A 510 61.72 -31.27 -11.64
N GLU A 511 60.66 -32.02 -11.37
CA GLU A 511 60.65 -33.49 -11.28
C GLU A 511 59.60 -34.06 -12.24
N VAL A 512 59.79 -35.29 -12.72
CA VAL A 512 58.87 -35.90 -13.71
C VAL A 512 58.36 -37.26 -13.24
N PHE A 513 57.03 -37.36 -13.06
CA PHE A 513 56.34 -38.64 -12.91
C PHE A 513 55.83 -39.11 -14.28
N PHE A 514 56.46 -40.14 -14.83
CA PHE A 514 56.17 -40.65 -16.19
C PHE A 514 55.52 -42.04 -16.22
N GLU A 515 55.10 -42.58 -15.06
CA GLU A 515 54.46 -43.90 -14.96
C GLU A 515 52.94 -43.88 -15.20
N VAL A 516 52.38 -42.80 -15.74
CA VAL A 516 50.93 -42.75 -16.02
C VAL A 516 50.58 -43.67 -17.18
N GLU A 517 49.68 -44.61 -16.93
CA GLU A 517 49.11 -45.52 -17.92
C GLU A 517 47.73 -45.03 -18.38
N ALA A 518 47.22 -45.58 -19.49
CA ALA A 518 45.82 -45.36 -19.89
C ALA A 518 44.87 -45.87 -18.79
N ASP A 519 43.79 -45.14 -18.53
CA ASP A 519 42.86 -45.39 -17.41
C ASP A 519 43.59 -45.60 -16.07
N PRO A 520 44.29 -44.55 -15.57
CA PRO A 520 45.25 -44.69 -14.48
C PRO A 520 44.58 -45.23 -13.22
N THR A 521 45.19 -46.26 -12.64
CA THR A 521 44.70 -46.87 -11.41
C THR A 521 45.09 -46.06 -10.18
N LEU A 522 44.36 -46.24 -9.07
CA LEU A 522 44.67 -45.58 -7.80
C LEU A 522 46.09 -45.88 -7.29
N SER A 523 46.65 -47.05 -7.60
CA SER A 523 48.02 -47.41 -7.22
C SER A 523 49.05 -46.54 -7.95
N VAL A 524 48.85 -46.24 -9.23
CA VAL A 524 49.71 -45.34 -10.01
C VAL A 524 49.64 -43.92 -9.47
N VAL A 525 48.43 -43.41 -9.17
CA VAL A 525 48.23 -42.08 -8.58
C VAL A 525 48.92 -41.97 -7.21
N ARG A 526 48.85 -43.02 -6.38
CA ARG A 526 49.55 -43.05 -5.07
C ARG A 526 51.06 -42.95 -5.20
N LYS A 527 51.67 -43.63 -6.18
CA LYS A 527 53.11 -43.49 -6.47
C LYS A 527 53.46 -42.07 -6.89
N GLY A 528 52.64 -41.46 -7.76
CA GLY A 528 52.81 -40.05 -8.15
C GLY A 528 52.71 -39.11 -6.94
N ALA A 529 51.78 -39.37 -6.02
CA ALA A 529 51.63 -38.61 -4.78
C ALA A 529 52.81 -38.81 -3.81
N GLU A 530 53.38 -40.02 -3.73
CA GLU A 530 54.61 -40.28 -2.96
C GLU A 530 55.79 -39.45 -3.49
N LEU A 531 55.96 -39.42 -4.82
CA LEU A 531 56.96 -38.57 -5.46
C LEU A 531 56.70 -37.08 -5.19
N ALA A 532 55.45 -36.63 -5.33
CA ALA A 532 55.05 -35.26 -5.03
C ALA A 532 55.35 -34.89 -3.57
N ASN A 533 55.07 -35.79 -2.61
CA ASN A 533 55.35 -35.54 -1.19
C ASN A 533 56.85 -35.43 -0.89
N SER A 534 57.68 -36.21 -1.60
CA SER A 534 59.13 -36.15 -1.49
C SER A 534 59.70 -34.87 -2.12
N PHE A 535 59.27 -34.57 -3.34
CA PHE A 535 59.74 -33.43 -4.12
C PHE A 535 59.13 -32.09 -3.68
N LYS A 536 57.97 -32.08 -3.00
CA LYS A 536 57.24 -30.88 -2.57
C LYS A 536 57.07 -29.85 -3.70
N PRO A 537 56.41 -30.19 -4.82
CA PRO A 537 56.10 -29.23 -5.86
C PRO A 537 55.10 -28.19 -5.36
N ASP A 538 55.22 -26.96 -5.86
CA ASP A 538 54.23 -25.89 -5.67
C ASP A 538 53.32 -25.69 -6.89
N VAL A 539 53.58 -26.43 -7.98
CA VAL A 539 52.72 -26.53 -9.16
C VAL A 539 52.83 -27.93 -9.79
N ILE A 540 51.71 -28.45 -10.31
CA ILE A 540 51.68 -29.68 -11.08
C ILE A 540 51.31 -29.34 -12.52
N ILE A 541 52.12 -29.84 -13.47
CA ILE A 541 51.91 -29.66 -14.90
C ILE A 541 51.56 -31.01 -15.50
N ALA A 542 50.32 -31.17 -15.94
CA ALA A 542 49.93 -32.34 -16.71
C ALA A 542 50.40 -32.18 -18.16
N LEU A 543 51.20 -33.14 -18.64
CA LEU A 543 51.64 -33.21 -20.02
C LEU A 543 51.04 -34.46 -20.67
N GLY A 544 50.09 -34.25 -21.59
CA GLY A 544 49.53 -35.31 -22.43
C GLY A 544 48.02 -35.19 -22.60
N GLY A 545 47.38 -36.32 -22.91
CA GLY A 545 45.93 -36.42 -23.08
C GLY A 545 45.18 -36.60 -21.75
N GLY A 546 44.00 -37.21 -21.82
CA GLY A 546 43.12 -37.39 -20.66
C GLY A 546 43.78 -38.10 -19.48
N SER A 547 44.54 -39.19 -19.72
CA SER A 547 45.11 -39.99 -18.64
C SER A 547 46.16 -39.24 -17.79
N PRO A 548 47.18 -38.56 -18.36
CA PRO A 548 48.04 -37.66 -17.58
C PRO A 548 47.30 -36.53 -16.88
N MET A 549 46.29 -35.92 -17.54
CA MET A 549 45.50 -34.84 -16.96
C MET A 549 44.66 -35.30 -15.77
N ASP A 550 44.12 -36.52 -15.81
CA ASP A 550 43.31 -37.07 -14.74
C ASP A 550 44.16 -37.63 -13.59
N ALA A 551 45.37 -38.12 -13.87
CA ALA A 551 46.33 -38.52 -12.82
C ALA A 551 46.96 -37.32 -12.10
N ALA A 552 47.05 -36.17 -12.76
CA ALA A 552 47.59 -34.93 -12.19
C ALA A 552 46.58 -34.18 -11.30
N LYS A 553 45.28 -34.28 -11.61
CA LYS A 553 44.18 -33.77 -10.77
C LYS A 553 44.03 -34.64 -9.52
#